data_AF-A0ABD3N381-F1
#
_entry.id   AF-A0ABD3N381-F1
#
_cell.length_a   1.000
_cell.length_b   1.000
_cell.length_c   1.000
_cell.angle_alpha   90.00
_cell.angle_beta   90.00
_cell.angle_gamma   90.00
#
_symmetry.space_group_name_H-M   'P 1'
#
loop_
_entity.id
_entity.type
_entity.pdbx_description
1 polymer ?
#
loop_
_entity_poly.entity_id
_entity_poly.type
_entity_poly.pdbx_seq_one_letter_code
_entity_poly.pdbx_strand_id
1 'polypeptide(L)'
;MNMKPIQSPSSNSTPRYNLAINPPYQINYRAKRAGKHITATKRRITFQFGFSSAENIAAGRTEADCRGEEHEVVLIWSHITGKRQLYMDGREFHHSKAARGNTRFEHSWSITGNHVLKIIANGTPPMGEAARAMHRQFDLELDGMSFFSFCKIYELGTTASAGSAATGGAALSRRERNDDYAAAALPALTYSYRGAAYDARDDNDYEEEDVQESPMPVVTVPPPGSLLTSSTVNHP
;
A
#
# COMPACT_ATOMS: atom_id res chain seq x y z
N MET A 1 -29.59 47.86 20.33
CA MET A 1 -29.07 46.86 19.37
C MET A 1 -28.09 45.97 20.13
N ASN A 2 -28.51 44.78 20.58
CA ASN A 2 -27.63 43.83 21.27
C ASN A 2 -27.20 42.74 20.29
N MET A 3 -25.93 42.77 19.87
CA MET A 3 -25.33 41.68 19.13
C MET A 3 -24.96 40.55 20.11
N LYS A 4 -25.48 39.35 19.86
CA LYS A 4 -25.04 38.13 20.56
C LYS A 4 -23.67 37.71 20.02
N PRO A 5 -22.73 37.27 20.88
CA PRO A 5 -21.45 36.76 20.43
C PRO A 5 -21.64 35.44 19.68
N ILE A 6 -20.95 35.32 18.53
CA ILE A 6 -20.88 34.11 17.72
C ILE A 6 -20.07 33.08 18.51
N GLN A 7 -20.73 32.03 18.99
CA GLN A 7 -20.04 30.85 19.51
C GLN A 7 -19.44 30.10 18.33
N SER A 8 -18.11 30.02 18.29
CA SER A 8 -17.39 29.09 17.43
C SER A 8 -17.75 27.65 17.80
N PRO A 9 -18.00 26.75 16.83
CA PRO A 9 -18.30 25.36 17.13
C PRO A 9 -17.05 24.68 17.70
N SER A 10 -17.10 24.33 18.99
CA SER A 10 -16.12 23.45 19.63
C SER A 10 -16.37 22.01 19.19
N SER A 11 -15.75 21.59 18.08
CA SER A 11 -15.70 20.18 17.70
C SER A 11 -14.74 19.42 18.64
N ASN A 12 -15.16 19.17 19.87
CA ASN A 12 -14.53 18.19 20.76
C ASN A 12 -14.89 16.77 20.28
N SER A 13 -14.51 16.41 19.06
CA SER A 13 -14.53 15.01 18.65
C SER A 13 -13.33 14.34 19.30
N THR A 14 -13.54 13.73 20.48
CA THR A 14 -12.54 12.85 21.08
C THR A 14 -12.18 11.80 20.03
N PRO A 15 -10.90 11.66 19.65
CA PRO A 15 -10.51 10.69 18.64
C PRO A 15 -10.84 9.30 19.18
N ARG A 16 -11.56 8.50 18.38
CA ARG A 16 -11.94 7.11 18.73
C ARG A 16 -10.72 6.26 19.07
N TYR A 17 -9.59 6.55 18.44
CA TYR A 17 -8.30 5.98 18.81
C TYR A 17 -7.39 7.08 19.36
N ASN A 18 -6.82 6.84 20.53
CA ASN A 18 -5.72 7.61 21.07
C ASN A 18 -4.48 6.72 21.00
N LEU A 19 -3.63 6.94 19.99
CA LEU A 19 -2.48 6.07 19.69
C LEU A 19 -1.53 5.85 20.89
N ALA A 20 -1.57 6.71 21.92
CA ALA A 20 -0.82 6.51 23.16
C ALA A 20 -1.45 5.47 24.10
N ILE A 21 -2.77 5.29 24.06
CA ILE A 21 -3.54 4.38 24.92
C ILE A 21 -3.90 3.09 24.16
N ASN A 22 -4.30 3.21 22.90
CA ASN A 22 -4.53 2.10 21.99
C ASN A 22 -3.59 2.17 20.78
N PRO A 23 -2.31 1.80 20.96
CA PRO A 23 -1.36 1.80 19.87
C PRO A 23 -1.81 0.89 18.71
N PRO A 24 -1.49 1.28 17.46
CA PRO A 24 -1.71 0.45 16.29
C PRO A 24 -0.70 -0.70 16.27
N TYR A 25 -1.10 -1.85 15.72
CA TYR A 25 -0.25 -3.01 15.59
C TYR A 25 -0.36 -3.69 14.22
N GLN A 26 0.72 -4.37 13.85
CA GLN A 26 0.84 -5.12 12.60
C GLN A 26 0.21 -6.50 12.76
N ILE A 27 -0.60 -6.90 11.79
CA ILE A 27 -1.10 -8.27 11.67
C ILE A 27 -0.41 -8.95 10.50
N ASN A 28 -0.47 -8.36 9.31
CA ASN A 28 0.07 -8.99 8.11
C ASN A 28 0.37 -7.96 7.01
N TYR A 29 1.41 -8.22 6.22
CA TYR A 29 1.71 -7.50 5.00
C TYR A 29 2.00 -8.48 3.88
N ARG A 30 1.40 -8.24 2.70
CA ARG A 30 1.56 -9.12 1.55
C ARG A 30 1.48 -8.33 0.25
N ALA A 31 2.53 -8.39 -0.57
CA ALA A 31 2.52 -7.92 -1.95
C ALA A 31 2.69 -9.11 -2.90
N LYS A 32 1.70 -9.37 -3.76
CA LYS A 32 1.69 -10.48 -4.72
C LYS A 32 1.48 -10.00 -6.15
N ARG A 33 2.02 -10.77 -7.09
CA ARG A 33 1.68 -10.70 -8.53
C ARG A 33 0.31 -11.34 -8.74
N ALA A 34 -0.54 -10.72 -9.54
CA ALA A 34 -1.94 -11.12 -9.75
C ALA A 34 -2.40 -10.98 -11.22
N GLY A 35 -1.46 -10.81 -12.16
CA GLY A 35 -1.82 -10.72 -13.58
C GLY A 35 -2.29 -12.07 -14.12
N LYS A 36 -3.39 -12.09 -14.89
CA LYS A 36 -3.96 -13.30 -15.49
C LYS A 36 -3.05 -13.89 -16.57
N HIS A 37 -2.73 -13.10 -17.60
CA HIS A 37 -1.88 -13.54 -18.72
C HIS A 37 -0.39 -13.36 -18.43
N ILE A 38 -0.02 -12.23 -17.83
CA ILE A 38 1.36 -11.94 -17.44
C ILE A 38 1.33 -11.59 -15.95
N THR A 39 1.73 -12.52 -15.09
CA THR A 39 1.62 -12.37 -13.63
C THR A 39 2.22 -11.06 -13.11
N ALA A 40 3.30 -10.59 -13.74
CA ALA A 40 4.00 -9.35 -13.42
C ALA A 40 3.21 -8.05 -13.58
N THR A 41 2.14 -8.04 -14.38
CA THR A 41 1.47 -6.79 -14.81
C THR A 41 0.48 -6.25 -13.81
N LYS A 42 -0.07 -7.09 -12.93
CA LYS A 42 -0.99 -6.69 -11.87
C LYS A 42 -0.40 -7.05 -10.51
N ARG A 43 -0.58 -6.17 -9.54
CA ARG A 43 -0.18 -6.36 -8.14
C ARG A 43 -1.40 -6.29 -7.24
N ARG A 44 -1.43 -7.16 -6.24
CA ARG A 44 -2.33 -7.07 -5.10
C ARG A 44 -1.48 -6.88 -3.85
N ILE A 45 -1.66 -5.74 -3.19
CA ILE A 45 -0.94 -5.36 -1.98
C ILE A 45 -1.97 -5.33 -0.85
N THR A 46 -1.69 -6.03 0.23
CA THR A 46 -2.56 -6.17 1.39
C THR A 46 -1.80 -5.76 2.64
N PHE A 47 -2.38 -4.85 3.41
CA PHE A 47 -1.97 -4.50 4.76
C PHE A 47 -3.11 -4.87 5.71
N GLN A 48 -2.79 -5.61 6.77
CA GLN A 48 -3.71 -5.89 7.87
C GLN A 48 -3.08 -5.34 9.15
N PHE A 49 -3.81 -4.46 9.82
CA PHE A 49 -3.41 -3.83 11.07
C PHE A 49 -4.60 -3.75 12.01
N GLY A 50 -4.36 -3.45 13.28
CA GLY A 50 -5.42 -3.17 14.21
C GLY A 50 -5.06 -2.08 15.20
N PHE A 51 -6.07 -1.60 15.91
CA PHE A 51 -5.92 -0.78 17.11
C PHE A 51 -6.12 -1.67 18.32
N SER A 52 -5.24 -1.56 19.31
CA SER A 52 -5.39 -2.32 20.54
C SER A 52 -6.62 -1.87 21.35
N SER A 53 -7.09 -2.72 22.26
CA SER A 53 -8.17 -2.36 23.18
C SER A 53 -7.58 -1.65 24.40
N ALA A 54 -7.94 -0.36 24.57
CA ALA A 54 -7.55 0.44 25.72
C ALA A 54 -8.01 -0.20 27.05
N GLU A 55 -9.20 -0.81 27.06
CA GLU A 55 -9.74 -1.51 28.23
C GLU A 55 -8.90 -2.74 28.60
N ASN A 56 -8.53 -3.56 27.61
CA ASN A 56 -7.73 -4.77 27.85
C ASN A 56 -6.32 -4.41 28.32
N ILE A 57 -5.72 -3.36 27.75
CA ILE A 57 -4.43 -2.84 28.21
C ILE A 57 -4.54 -2.32 29.64
N ALA A 58 -5.57 -1.53 29.97
CA ALA A 58 -5.78 -1.01 31.32
C ALA A 58 -6.04 -2.14 32.35
N ALA A 59 -6.67 -3.23 31.92
CA ALA A 59 -6.88 -4.43 32.72
C ALA A 59 -5.61 -5.29 32.90
N GLY A 60 -4.46 -4.88 32.33
CA GLY A 60 -3.20 -5.61 32.44
C GLY A 60 -3.13 -6.88 31.58
N ARG A 61 -4.00 -7.01 30.57
CA ARG A 61 -3.88 -8.09 29.58
C ARG A 61 -2.67 -7.82 28.67
N THR A 62 -2.23 -8.85 27.96
CA THR A 62 -1.06 -8.77 27.08
C THR A 62 -1.30 -9.47 25.76
N GLU A 63 -0.47 -9.14 24.77
CA GLU A 63 -0.40 -9.82 23.49
C GLU A 63 -1.75 -9.90 22.75
N ALA A 64 -2.19 -11.12 22.39
CA ALA A 64 -3.44 -11.36 21.68
C ALA A 64 -4.68 -10.92 22.47
N ASP A 65 -4.61 -10.89 23.80
CA ASP A 65 -5.73 -10.45 24.64
C ASP A 65 -5.93 -8.94 24.62
N CYS A 66 -4.95 -8.18 24.10
CA CYS A 66 -5.04 -6.73 23.89
C CYS A 66 -5.60 -6.34 22.52
N ARG A 67 -5.98 -7.30 21.66
CA ARG A 67 -6.53 -6.98 20.33
C ARG A 67 -7.82 -6.16 20.45
N GLY A 68 -7.96 -5.17 19.58
CA GLY A 68 -9.17 -4.36 19.40
C GLY A 68 -9.69 -4.47 17.97
N GLU A 69 -10.08 -3.35 17.38
CA GLU A 69 -10.59 -3.29 16.01
C GLU A 69 -9.47 -3.56 15.00
N GLU A 70 -9.73 -4.41 14.01
CA GLU A 70 -8.77 -4.81 12.99
C GLU A 70 -9.29 -4.46 11.60
N HIS A 71 -8.38 -4.03 10.75
CA HIS A 71 -8.68 -3.54 9.41
C HIS A 71 -7.82 -4.21 8.35
N GLU A 72 -8.39 -4.40 7.18
CA GLU A 72 -7.69 -4.81 5.97
C GLU A 72 -7.76 -3.71 4.91
N VAL A 73 -6.59 -3.29 4.42
CA VAL A 73 -6.45 -2.40 3.26
C VAL A 73 -5.88 -3.18 2.10
N VAL A 74 -6.57 -3.16 0.96
CA VAL A 74 -6.14 -3.85 -0.27
C VAL A 74 -6.03 -2.86 -1.43
N LEU A 75 -4.85 -2.81 -2.05
CA LEU A 75 -4.62 -2.16 -3.33
C LEU A 75 -4.50 -3.20 -4.44
N ILE A 76 -5.34 -3.08 -5.45
CA ILE A 76 -5.20 -3.78 -6.73
C ILE A 76 -4.69 -2.78 -7.76
N TRP A 77 -3.51 -3.04 -8.34
CA TRP A 77 -2.87 -2.14 -9.28
C TRP A 77 -2.39 -2.86 -10.54
N SER A 78 -2.94 -2.48 -11.70
CA SER A 78 -2.43 -2.88 -13.02
C SER A 78 -1.43 -1.86 -13.54
N HIS A 79 -0.19 -2.29 -13.79
CA HIS A 79 0.88 -1.45 -14.32
C HIS A 79 0.74 -1.21 -15.83
N ILE A 80 -0.01 -2.07 -16.53
CA ILE A 80 -0.21 -1.97 -17.98
C ILE A 80 -1.36 -1.02 -18.30
N THR A 81 -2.53 -1.26 -17.70
CA THR A 81 -3.74 -0.46 -17.94
C THR A 81 -3.80 0.79 -17.06
N GLY A 82 -2.96 0.87 -16.02
CA GLY A 82 -2.96 1.95 -15.04
C GLY A 82 -4.13 1.94 -14.07
N LYS A 83 -5.03 0.94 -14.15
CA LYS A 83 -6.19 0.75 -13.24
C LYS A 83 -5.70 0.51 -11.80
N ARG A 84 -6.32 1.19 -10.84
CA ARG A 84 -6.01 1.20 -9.40
C ARG A 84 -7.32 1.15 -8.61
N GLN A 85 -7.46 0.17 -7.73
CA GLN A 85 -8.63 0.03 -6.85
C GLN A 85 -8.15 -0.13 -5.41
N LEU A 86 -8.80 0.58 -4.49
CA LEU A 86 -8.55 0.50 -3.06
C LEU A 86 -9.79 0.03 -2.33
N TYR A 87 -9.57 -0.95 -1.46
CA TYR A 87 -10.56 -1.53 -0.58
C TYR A 87 -10.13 -1.34 0.86
N MET A 88 -11.10 -1.06 1.73
CA MET A 88 -10.95 -1.12 3.17
C MET A 88 -12.05 -2.02 3.72
N ASP A 89 -11.69 -3.04 4.47
CA ASP A 89 -12.61 -4.01 5.09
C ASP A 89 -13.60 -4.62 4.08
N GLY A 90 -13.09 -4.95 2.89
CA GLY A 90 -13.86 -5.55 1.79
C GLY A 90 -14.68 -4.55 0.96
N ARG A 91 -14.74 -3.27 1.33
CA ARG A 91 -15.48 -2.23 0.60
C ARG A 91 -14.55 -1.39 -0.26
N GLU A 92 -14.84 -1.30 -1.56
CA GLU A 92 -14.15 -0.35 -2.45
C GLU A 92 -14.51 1.09 -2.04
N PHE A 93 -13.49 1.93 -1.89
CA PHE A 93 -13.67 3.35 -1.59
C PHE A 93 -12.94 4.28 -2.57
N HIS A 94 -12.02 3.75 -3.37
CA HIS A 94 -11.33 4.53 -4.39
C HIS A 94 -11.04 3.69 -5.63
N HIS A 95 -11.32 4.28 -6.80
CA HIS A 95 -11.03 3.74 -8.12
C HIS A 95 -10.38 4.82 -8.98
N SER A 96 -9.28 4.52 -9.65
CA SER A 96 -8.69 5.43 -10.64
C SER A 96 -7.94 4.71 -11.75
N LYS A 97 -7.71 5.42 -12.86
CA LYS A 97 -6.88 4.97 -13.99
C LYS A 97 -5.86 6.05 -14.30
N ALA A 98 -4.59 5.69 -14.36
CA ALA A 98 -3.52 6.60 -14.76
C ALA A 98 -2.95 6.26 -16.14
N ALA A 99 -2.33 7.25 -16.78
CA ALA A 99 -1.60 7.04 -18.02
C ALA A 99 -0.46 6.01 -17.82
N ARG A 100 -0.14 5.30 -18.91
CA ARG A 100 0.95 4.32 -18.94
C ARG A 100 2.27 4.99 -18.55
N GLY A 101 3.05 4.33 -17.71
CA GLY A 101 4.33 4.87 -17.21
C GLY A 101 4.22 5.68 -15.92
N ASN A 102 3.01 5.94 -15.40
CA ASN A 102 2.87 6.45 -14.04
C ASN A 102 3.26 5.37 -13.02
N THR A 103 4.45 5.50 -12.45
CA THR A 103 5.07 4.55 -11.52
C THR A 103 4.83 4.86 -10.06
N ARG A 104 4.05 5.88 -9.69
CA ARG A 104 3.78 6.20 -8.28
C ARG A 104 2.30 6.44 -8.03
N PHE A 105 1.79 5.81 -6.99
CA PHE A 105 0.43 6.01 -6.54
C PHE A 105 0.46 6.37 -5.06
N GLU A 106 -0.23 7.46 -4.73
CA GLU A 106 -0.49 7.87 -3.37
C GLU A 106 -1.96 8.22 -3.23
N HIS A 107 -2.54 7.82 -2.12
CA HIS A 107 -3.91 8.18 -1.78
C HIS A 107 -4.06 8.24 -0.26
N SER A 108 -4.70 9.30 0.23
CA SER A 108 -4.96 9.52 1.64
C SER A 108 -6.46 9.63 1.89
N TRP A 109 -6.93 9.02 2.97
CA TRP A 109 -8.33 9.09 3.39
C TRP A 109 -8.43 9.12 4.92
N SER A 110 -9.48 9.73 5.42
CA SER A 110 -9.77 9.74 6.85
C SER A 110 -10.48 8.45 7.27
N ILE A 111 -10.10 7.92 8.42
CA ILE A 111 -10.79 6.81 9.07
C ILE A 111 -11.48 7.29 10.35
N THR A 112 -12.30 6.43 10.94
CA THR A 112 -12.98 6.73 12.20
C THR A 112 -11.97 7.12 13.28
N GLY A 113 -12.25 8.21 13.99
CA GLY A 113 -11.39 8.71 15.06
C GLY A 113 -10.42 9.81 14.67
N ASN A 114 -10.65 10.50 13.55
CA ASN A 114 -9.83 11.63 13.06
C ASN A 114 -8.38 11.26 12.70
N HIS A 115 -8.13 10.00 12.36
CA HIS A 115 -6.85 9.59 11.81
C HIS A 115 -6.88 9.62 10.29
N VAL A 116 -5.71 9.83 9.71
CA VAL A 116 -5.51 9.81 8.26
C VAL A 116 -4.66 8.61 7.90
N LEU A 117 -5.22 7.72 7.08
CA LEU A 117 -4.44 6.70 6.40
C LEU A 117 -3.90 7.26 5.09
N LYS A 118 -2.69 6.84 4.73
CA LYS A 118 -2.08 7.12 3.44
C LYS A 118 -1.44 5.85 2.90
N ILE A 119 -1.82 5.44 1.70
CA ILE A 119 -1.10 4.38 0.99
C ILE A 119 -0.09 5.00 0.02
N ILE A 120 1.10 4.42 -0.02
CA ILE A 120 2.18 4.80 -0.93
C ILE A 120 2.60 3.55 -1.70
N ALA A 121 2.56 3.62 -3.02
CA ALA A 121 2.91 2.51 -3.89
C ALA A 121 3.82 2.95 -5.04
N ASN A 122 4.99 2.34 -5.12
CA ASN A 122 5.97 2.54 -6.17
C ASN A 122 5.97 1.33 -7.12
N GLY A 123 5.80 1.58 -8.42
CA GLY A 123 5.66 0.56 -9.46
C GLY A 123 6.96 -0.22 -9.68
N THR A 124 8.08 0.37 -9.33
CA THR A 124 9.40 -0.24 -9.33
C THR A 124 9.92 -0.30 -7.90
N PRO A 125 10.50 -1.43 -7.44
CA PRO A 125 11.22 -1.44 -6.19
C PRO A 125 12.36 -0.41 -6.22
N PRO A 126 12.70 0.22 -5.10
CA PRO A 126 13.90 1.05 -5.00
C PRO A 126 15.14 0.26 -5.46
N MET A 127 16.00 0.88 -6.26
CA MET A 127 17.22 0.25 -6.75
C MET A 127 18.33 0.33 -5.70
N GLY A 128 19.01 -0.81 -5.46
CA GLY A 128 20.09 -0.91 -4.49
C GLY A 128 19.61 -1.27 -3.08
N GLU A 129 20.44 -2.02 -2.35
CA GLU A 129 20.11 -2.54 -1.02
C GLU A 129 19.88 -1.42 0.01
N ALA A 130 20.73 -0.39 -0.01
CA ALA A 130 20.59 0.79 0.84
C ALA A 130 19.27 1.55 0.61
N ALA A 131 18.82 1.68 -0.65
CA ALA A 131 17.57 2.35 -0.96
C ALA A 131 16.35 1.52 -0.55
N ARG A 132 16.44 0.19 -0.63
CA ARG A 132 15.38 -0.73 -0.17
C ARG A 132 15.24 -0.75 1.35
N ALA A 133 16.35 -0.49 2.07
CA ALA A 133 16.34 -0.33 3.52
C ALA A 133 15.74 1.02 3.96
N MET A 134 15.92 2.09 3.17
CA MET A 134 15.41 3.43 3.49
C MET A 134 13.98 3.67 2.99
N HIS A 135 13.62 3.09 1.85
CA HIS A 135 12.32 3.27 1.22
C HIS A 135 11.73 1.91 0.89
N ARG A 136 10.47 1.69 1.26
CA ARG A 136 9.77 0.47 0.87
C ARG A 136 9.06 0.70 -0.46
N GLN A 137 8.93 -0.38 -1.25
CA GLN A 137 8.18 -0.30 -2.50
C GLN A 137 6.71 0.06 -2.23
N PHE A 138 6.15 -0.49 -1.16
CA PHE A 138 4.79 -0.23 -0.71
C PHE A 138 4.83 0.09 0.78
N ASP A 139 4.05 1.09 1.17
CA ASP A 139 3.85 1.44 2.56
C ASP A 139 2.40 1.89 2.80
N LEU A 140 1.95 1.73 4.04
CA LEU A 140 0.72 2.29 4.56
C LEU A 140 1.12 3.13 5.77
N GLU A 141 0.74 4.40 5.79
CA GLU A 141 1.01 5.30 6.91
C GLU A 141 -0.30 5.60 7.65
N LEU A 142 -0.24 5.67 8.98
CA LEU A 142 -1.30 6.18 9.86
C LEU A 142 -0.76 7.44 10.54
N ASP A 143 -1.33 8.60 10.25
CA ASP A 143 -0.85 9.90 10.74
C ASP A 143 0.65 10.14 10.49
N GLY A 144 1.17 9.62 9.38
CA GLY A 144 2.59 9.67 9.02
C GLY A 144 3.47 8.59 9.67
N MET A 145 2.92 7.75 10.54
CA MET A 145 3.61 6.56 11.07
C MET A 145 3.50 5.41 10.07
N SER A 146 4.65 4.92 9.57
CA SER A 146 4.69 3.75 8.71
C SER A 146 4.10 2.51 9.40
N PHE A 147 3.36 1.70 8.65
CA PHE A 147 2.84 0.41 9.08
C PHE A 147 3.93 -0.47 9.68
N PHE A 148 5.13 -0.41 9.12
CA PHE A 148 6.27 -1.21 9.57
C PHE A 148 6.83 -0.73 10.92
N SER A 149 6.45 0.46 11.37
CA SER A 149 6.75 1.02 12.69
C SER A 149 5.67 0.74 13.74
N PHE A 150 4.52 0.18 13.36
CA PHE A 150 3.48 -0.21 14.33
C PHE A 150 4.00 -1.32 15.26
N CYS A 151 3.39 -1.44 16.43
CA CYS A 151 3.72 -2.51 17.38
C CYS A 151 3.50 -3.90 16.76
N LYS A 152 4.24 -4.90 17.22
CA LYS A 152 3.88 -6.30 16.98
C LYS A 152 2.85 -6.74 18.02
N ILE A 153 2.04 -7.74 17.68
CA ILE A 153 1.00 -8.25 18.59
C ILE A 153 1.60 -8.65 19.95
N TYR A 154 2.75 -9.32 19.96
CA TYR A 154 3.42 -9.74 21.20
C TYR A 154 3.97 -8.57 22.05
N GLU A 155 4.00 -7.34 21.52
CA GLU A 155 4.46 -6.16 22.25
C GLU A 155 3.31 -5.46 23.00
N LEU A 156 2.06 -5.81 22.70
CA LEU A 156 0.88 -5.18 23.28
C LEU A 156 0.72 -5.48 24.78
N GLY A 157 0.30 -4.46 25.54
CA GLY A 157 0.07 -4.56 26.98
C GLY A 157 1.35 -4.63 27.82
N THR A 158 2.53 -4.68 27.19
CA THR A 158 3.81 -4.64 27.90
C THR A 158 4.17 -3.19 28.28
N THR A 159 4.84 -2.99 29.41
CA THR A 159 5.27 -1.65 29.84
C THR A 159 6.25 -0.98 28.86
N ALA A 160 6.83 -1.75 27.93
CA ALA A 160 7.70 -1.25 26.87
C ALA A 160 6.94 -0.56 25.73
N SER A 161 5.70 -0.96 25.41
CA SER A 161 4.95 -0.38 24.28
C SER A 161 4.32 0.97 24.60
N ALA A 162 4.10 1.30 25.88
CA ALA A 162 3.64 2.61 26.33
C ALA A 162 4.65 3.75 26.02
N GLY A 163 5.93 3.44 25.78
CA GLY A 163 6.99 4.43 25.56
C GLY A 163 7.33 4.74 24.09
N SER A 164 6.86 3.95 23.12
CA SER A 164 7.23 4.15 21.69
C SER A 164 6.19 4.92 20.86
N ALA A 165 4.92 4.97 21.28
CA ALA A 165 3.88 5.67 20.53
C ALA A 165 3.83 7.20 20.80
N ALA A 166 4.52 7.69 21.83
CA ALA A 166 4.36 9.06 22.32
C ALA A 166 5.36 10.10 21.76
N THR A 167 6.36 9.71 20.96
CA THR A 167 7.40 10.65 20.50
C THR A 167 7.44 10.75 18.97
N GLY A 168 6.43 11.40 18.42
CA GLY A 168 6.54 12.00 17.09
C GLY A 168 7.55 13.16 17.14
N GLY A 169 8.78 12.91 16.70
CA GLY A 169 9.79 13.96 16.53
C GLY A 169 11.22 13.48 16.75
N ALA A 170 11.89 13.14 15.64
CA ALA A 170 13.34 13.13 15.41
C ALA A 170 14.26 12.52 16.49
N ALA A 171 14.89 11.37 16.17
CA ALA A 171 16.35 11.30 15.99
C ALA A 171 16.79 9.85 15.74
N LEU A 172 17.71 9.75 14.79
CA LEU A 172 18.49 8.58 14.42
C LEU A 172 19.04 7.84 15.65
N SER A 173 18.60 6.61 15.86
CA SER A 173 19.53 5.53 16.22
C SER A 173 19.15 4.29 15.42
N ARG A 174 19.77 4.23 14.24
CA ARG A 174 19.94 3.04 13.42
C ARG A 174 20.74 2.03 14.25
N ARG A 175 20.08 1.34 15.17
CA ARG A 175 20.60 0.11 15.76
C ARG A 175 20.06 -1.03 14.90
N GLU A 176 21.01 -1.71 14.26
CA GLU A 176 20.86 -2.88 13.40
C GLU A 176 19.82 -3.83 13.99
N ARG A 177 18.62 -3.84 13.40
CA ARG A 177 17.67 -4.93 13.55
C ARG A 177 17.66 -5.65 12.21
N ASN A 178 18.29 -6.83 12.20
CA ASN A 178 18.33 -7.74 11.08
C ASN A 178 16.89 -8.07 10.65
N ASP A 179 16.48 -7.53 9.50
CA ASP A 179 15.28 -7.95 8.79
C ASP A 179 15.61 -9.23 7.98
N ASP A 180 15.93 -10.31 8.69
CA ASP A 180 16.06 -11.65 8.11
C ASP A 180 14.67 -12.26 7.92
N TYR A 181 13.92 -11.74 6.93
CA TYR A 181 12.77 -12.46 6.34
C TYR A 181 13.12 -12.95 4.94
N ALA A 182 14.18 -13.75 4.88
CA ALA A 182 14.46 -14.65 3.77
C ALA A 182 14.20 -16.10 4.23
N ALA A 183 13.13 -16.69 3.70
CA ALA A 183 12.97 -18.14 3.49
C ALA A 183 13.05 -19.09 4.72
N ALA A 184 12.32 -18.81 5.81
CA ALA A 184 11.97 -19.87 6.77
C ALA A 184 10.56 -20.40 6.47
N ALA A 185 10.48 -21.66 6.02
CA ALA A 185 9.22 -22.38 5.85
C ALA A 185 8.52 -22.52 7.22
N LEU A 186 7.46 -21.75 7.45
CA LEU A 186 6.64 -21.87 8.66
C LEU A 186 5.71 -23.10 8.55
N PRO A 187 5.53 -23.87 9.63
CA PRO A 187 4.58 -24.98 9.66
C PRO A 187 3.15 -24.45 9.44
N ALA A 188 2.34 -25.23 8.72
CA ALA A 188 0.97 -24.90 8.39
C ALA A 188 0.09 -24.81 9.65
N LEU A 189 -0.01 -23.61 10.23
CA LEU A 189 -1.04 -23.28 11.21
C LEU A 189 -2.35 -23.04 10.46
N THR A 190 -3.23 -24.05 10.53
CA THR A 190 -4.62 -23.97 10.06
C THR A 190 -5.40 -23.02 10.96
N TYR A 191 -5.48 -21.74 10.59
CA TYR A 191 -6.42 -20.79 11.19
C TYR A 191 -7.66 -20.68 10.29
N SER A 192 -8.77 -21.25 10.74
CA SER A 192 -10.07 -21.14 10.08
C SER A 192 -10.74 -19.84 10.49
N TYR A 193 -10.53 -18.77 9.72
CA TYR A 193 -11.33 -17.55 9.82
C TYR A 193 -12.61 -17.70 8.99
N ARG A 194 -13.76 -17.48 9.64
CA ARG A 194 -15.11 -17.60 9.10
C ARG A 194 -15.57 -16.25 8.51
N GLY A 195 -14.77 -15.67 7.62
CA GLY A 195 -15.22 -14.64 6.69
C GLY A 195 -15.76 -15.32 5.42
N ALA A 196 -16.67 -14.67 4.69
CA ALA A 196 -17.16 -15.22 3.43
C ALA A 196 -15.97 -15.66 2.56
N ALA A 197 -15.99 -16.91 2.08
CA ALA A 197 -14.96 -17.39 1.17
C ALA A 197 -14.98 -16.50 -0.07
N TYR A 198 -13.87 -15.81 -0.33
CA TYR A 198 -13.65 -15.07 -1.56
C TYR A 198 -13.89 -16.02 -2.75
N ASP A 199 -14.88 -15.70 -3.58
CA ASP A 199 -15.15 -16.45 -4.80
C ASP A 199 -14.22 -15.96 -5.91
N ALA A 200 -13.36 -16.85 -6.41
CA ALA A 200 -12.47 -16.57 -7.53
C ALA A 200 -13.21 -16.22 -8.85
N ARG A 201 -14.55 -16.35 -8.87
CA ARG A 201 -15.40 -15.92 -9.98
C ARG A 201 -15.57 -14.41 -10.08
N ASP A 202 -15.29 -13.65 -9.02
CA ASP A 202 -15.34 -12.18 -9.04
C ASP A 202 -14.18 -11.56 -9.85
N ASP A 203 -13.19 -12.38 -10.26
CA ASP A 203 -12.13 -12.01 -11.21
C ASP A 203 -12.56 -12.14 -12.69
N ASN A 204 -13.82 -12.53 -12.98
CA ASN A 204 -14.38 -12.68 -14.33
C ASN A 204 -15.17 -11.43 -14.80
N ASP A 205 -14.68 -10.22 -14.52
CA ASP A 205 -15.06 -9.07 -15.35
C ASP A 205 -14.47 -9.29 -16.74
N TYR A 206 -15.31 -9.80 -17.65
CA TYR A 206 -15.07 -9.89 -19.08
C TYR A 206 -14.88 -8.47 -19.63
N GLU A 207 -13.64 -8.07 -19.88
CA GLU A 207 -13.35 -7.02 -20.84
C GLU A 207 -12.80 -7.68 -22.10
N GLU A 208 -13.64 -7.77 -23.13
CA GLU A 208 -13.17 -7.81 -24.52
C GLU A 208 -12.43 -6.48 -24.75
N GLU A 209 -11.09 -6.48 -24.64
CA GLU A 209 -10.30 -5.39 -25.20
C GLU A 209 -10.18 -5.66 -26.71
N ASP A 210 -10.83 -4.82 -27.52
CA ASP A 210 -10.57 -4.71 -28.95
C ASP A 210 -9.06 -4.48 -29.15
N VAL A 211 -8.36 -5.53 -29.59
CA VAL A 211 -6.97 -5.45 -30.00
C VAL A 211 -6.94 -4.64 -31.29
N GLN A 212 -6.73 -3.33 -31.17
CA GLN A 212 -6.46 -2.48 -32.32
C GLN A 212 -5.07 -2.84 -32.84
N GLU A 213 -5.02 -3.84 -33.73
CA GLU A 213 -3.82 -4.24 -34.46
C GLU A 213 -3.25 -3.00 -35.16
N SER A 214 -2.12 -2.50 -34.66
CA SER A 214 -1.33 -1.54 -35.39
C SER A 214 -0.63 -2.29 -36.52
N PRO A 215 -0.89 -1.98 -37.80
CA PRO A 215 -0.24 -2.67 -38.90
C PRO A 215 1.28 -2.46 -38.81
N MET A 216 2.03 -3.54 -38.90
CA MET A 216 3.49 -3.52 -38.91
C MET A 216 3.99 -2.64 -40.06
N PRO A 217 5.03 -1.81 -39.86
CA PRO A 217 5.59 -1.02 -40.95
C PRO A 217 6.15 -1.93 -42.04
N VAL A 218 5.72 -1.70 -43.28
CA VAL A 218 6.24 -2.40 -44.46
C VAL A 218 7.70 -1.99 -44.64
N VAL A 219 8.62 -2.93 -44.44
CA VAL A 219 10.03 -2.75 -44.77
C VAL A 219 10.18 -2.98 -46.27
N THR A 220 10.25 -1.89 -47.04
CA THR A 220 10.55 -1.95 -48.47
C THR A 220 12.03 -2.27 -48.66
N VAL A 221 12.34 -3.52 -49.00
CA VAL A 221 13.70 -3.92 -49.37
C VAL A 221 13.94 -3.51 -50.83
N PRO A 222 14.94 -2.66 -51.15
CA PRO A 222 15.23 -2.33 -52.54
C PRO A 222 15.80 -3.57 -53.27
N PRO A 223 15.48 -3.76 -54.57
CA PRO A 223 15.93 -4.91 -55.33
C PRO A 223 17.46 -4.90 -55.53
N PRO A 224 18.10 -6.08 -55.54
CA PRO A 224 19.54 -6.18 -55.72
C PRO A 224 19.89 -5.95 -57.19
N GLY A 225 20.53 -4.84 -57.54
CA GLY A 225 21.11 -4.70 -58.88
C GLY A 225 21.30 -3.33 -59.52
N SER A 226 21.50 -2.22 -58.79
CA SER A 226 22.03 -1.01 -59.43
C SER A 226 23.36 -0.58 -58.81
N LEU A 227 24.45 -0.95 -59.48
CA LEU A 227 25.77 -0.37 -59.29
C LEU A 227 25.83 1.03 -59.93
N LEU A 228 26.38 1.96 -59.15
CA LEU A 228 27.17 3.15 -59.54
C LEU A 228 26.49 4.25 -60.36
N THR A 229 26.51 5.49 -59.85
CA THR A 229 27.45 6.53 -60.34
C THR A 229 27.60 7.66 -59.32
N SER A 230 28.85 7.99 -59.02
CA SER A 230 29.32 9.22 -58.39
C SER A 230 29.23 10.41 -59.34
N SER A 231 28.80 11.59 -58.85
CA SER A 231 29.22 12.90 -59.39
C SER A 231 28.81 14.08 -58.49
N THR A 232 29.82 14.65 -57.82
CA THR A 232 30.21 16.08 -57.75
C THR A 232 29.15 17.21 -57.79
N VAL A 233 29.12 18.00 -56.69
CA VAL A 233 29.29 19.49 -56.60
C VAL A 233 28.31 20.43 -57.35
N ASN A 234 27.54 21.27 -56.63
CA ASN A 234 27.83 22.71 -56.40
C ASN A 234 26.67 23.46 -55.69
N HIS A 235 27.06 24.44 -54.87
CA HIS A 235 26.23 25.51 -54.29
C HIS A 235 25.70 26.47 -55.38
N PRO A 236 24.62 27.22 -55.09
CA PRO A 236 24.80 28.57 -54.54
C PRO A 236 24.31 28.74 -53.10
#